data_AF-A0A5M7Q758-F1
#
_entry.id   AF-A0A5M7Q758-F1
#
_cell.length_a   1.000
_cell.length_b   1.000
_cell.length_c   1.000
_cell.angle_alpha   90.00
_cell.angle_beta   90.00
_cell.angle_gamma   90.00
#
_symmetry.space_group_name_H-M   'P 1'
#
loop_
_entity.id
_entity.type
_entity.pdbx_description
1 polymer ?
#
loop_
_entity_poly.entity_id
_entity_poly.type
_entity_poly.pdbx_seq_one_letter_code
_entity_poly.pdbx_strand_id
1 'polypeptide(L)'
;MLKWLIPAGLLLCLPSLGYAACTLPASTASFGSLTTFVANTTVNATTTNANVNCGSGSALSLLGNNQITFQLTGATNVSGTRGTLKRSGDTGSDNVPVRLCTDSACASELTIGGAAYVYGSQTLVNLAGVLGSLNFAIPVYLRTVPGQVVAAGTYQVTLNMAVTYRVCTSVSVGNVCLSEQNGSGVIPITVTATLTNDCTTITSPNISFGSAPLVGSFSAVSQTINVLCSKGSTYTVGLSNGSYPVSSVRNMASGTNRLSYEIYKGTTSNRWGTSGTERWSSTTSTAVSADGLTRGFNYTARILTTQATPPAGNYSDSVVVDLAF
;
A
#
# COMPACT_ATOMS: atom_id res chain seq x y z
N MET A 1 -72.65 4.47 -52.38
CA MET A 1 -71.43 4.38 -53.22
C MET A 1 -70.29 4.91 -52.37
N LEU A 2 -69.67 4.08 -51.53
CA LEU A 2 -68.51 3.22 -51.82
C LEU A 2 -67.18 4.01 -51.81
N LYS A 3 -66.39 3.76 -50.73
CA LYS A 3 -64.90 3.70 -50.67
C LYS A 3 -64.13 5.04 -50.84
N TRP A 4 -63.29 5.47 -49.90
CA TRP A 4 -62.01 4.84 -49.53
C TRP A 4 -61.51 5.30 -48.15
N LEU A 5 -61.20 4.34 -47.28
CA LEU A 5 -60.35 4.48 -46.09
C LEU A 5 -58.90 4.21 -46.52
N ILE A 6 -58.00 5.15 -46.29
CA ILE A 6 -56.54 4.96 -46.42
C ILE A 6 -56.04 4.39 -45.08
N PRO A 7 -55.44 3.19 -45.03
CA PRO A 7 -54.89 2.68 -43.78
C PRO A 7 -53.49 3.24 -43.55
N ALA A 8 -53.38 4.17 -42.61
CA ALA A 8 -52.12 4.59 -41.99
C ALA A 8 -51.68 3.53 -40.96
N GLY A 9 -51.37 2.32 -41.41
CA GLY A 9 -51.15 1.19 -40.51
C GLY A 9 -50.25 0.11 -41.09
N LEU A 10 -48.98 0.43 -41.35
CA LEU A 10 -47.94 -0.59 -41.52
C LEU A 10 -46.50 -0.03 -41.41
N LEU A 11 -46.13 0.61 -40.30
CA LEU A 11 -44.73 1.02 -40.09
C LEU A 11 -44.23 0.99 -38.63
N LEU A 12 -44.88 0.23 -37.75
CA LEU A 12 -44.55 0.20 -36.30
C LEU A 12 -44.21 -1.19 -35.72
N CYS A 13 -43.85 -2.18 -36.54
CA CYS A 13 -43.42 -3.49 -36.02
C CYS A 13 -42.15 -4.02 -36.71
N LEU A 14 -41.10 -3.20 -36.74
CA LEU A 14 -39.74 -3.75 -36.70
C LEU A 14 -39.39 -3.86 -35.22
N PRO A 15 -39.45 -5.03 -34.57
CA PRO A 15 -38.73 -5.20 -33.32
C PRO A 15 -37.28 -4.88 -33.67
N SER A 16 -36.74 -3.83 -33.07
CA SER A 16 -35.31 -3.65 -33.05
C SER A 16 -34.75 -4.93 -32.45
N LEU A 17 -34.15 -5.77 -33.30
CA LEU A 17 -33.21 -6.81 -32.88
C LEU A 17 -31.98 -6.08 -32.35
N GLY A 18 -32.15 -5.40 -31.22
CA GLY A 18 -31.06 -4.86 -30.43
C GLY A 18 -30.40 -6.07 -29.80
N TYR A 19 -29.39 -6.62 -30.47
CA TYR A 19 -28.47 -7.54 -29.84
C TYR A 19 -27.86 -6.81 -28.64
N ALA A 20 -28.22 -7.23 -27.42
CA ALA A 20 -27.66 -6.67 -26.21
C ALA A 20 -26.15 -6.98 -26.20
N ALA A 21 -25.32 -5.96 -26.44
CA ALA A 21 -23.87 -6.08 -26.34
C ALA A 21 -23.48 -6.58 -24.94
N CYS A 22 -22.37 -7.33 -24.83
CA CYS A 22 -21.90 -7.79 -23.52
C CYS A 22 -21.61 -6.57 -22.63
N THR A 23 -22.07 -6.62 -21.38
CA THR A 23 -21.79 -5.55 -20.41
C THR A 23 -20.42 -5.77 -19.77
N LEU A 24 -19.70 -4.67 -19.55
CA LEU A 24 -18.32 -4.64 -19.04
C LEU A 24 -18.28 -3.78 -17.77
N PRO A 25 -18.82 -4.27 -16.63
CA PRO A 25 -18.90 -3.46 -15.43
C PRO A 25 -17.51 -3.16 -14.84
N ALA A 26 -17.40 -2.01 -14.18
CA ALA A 26 -16.20 -1.64 -13.45
C ALA A 26 -15.85 -2.67 -12.37
N SER A 27 -14.56 -2.83 -12.10
CA SER A 27 -14.04 -3.77 -11.09
C SER A 27 -13.21 -3.01 -10.05
N THR A 28 -13.14 -3.54 -8.84
CA THR A 28 -12.32 -2.95 -7.77
C THR A 28 -11.40 -3.98 -7.15
N ALA A 29 -10.22 -3.53 -6.71
CA ALA A 29 -9.26 -4.33 -5.98
C ALA A 29 -8.62 -3.48 -4.87
N SER A 30 -8.23 -4.11 -3.77
CA SER A 30 -7.52 -3.43 -2.69
C SER A 30 -6.37 -4.29 -2.19
N PHE A 31 -5.23 -3.65 -1.94
CA PHE A 31 -4.13 -4.22 -1.17
C PHE A 31 -4.33 -4.07 0.35
N GLY A 32 -5.43 -3.46 0.78
CA GLY A 32 -5.74 -3.23 2.19
C GLY A 32 -4.83 -2.18 2.81
N SER A 33 -4.58 -2.33 4.12
CA SER A 33 -3.68 -1.46 4.88
C SER A 33 -2.31 -2.13 5.05
N LEU A 34 -1.26 -1.40 4.66
CA LEU A 34 0.14 -1.84 4.72
C LEU A 34 0.98 -0.72 5.29
N THR A 35 2.08 -1.03 6.00
CA THR A 35 3.03 0.02 6.36
C THR A 35 3.83 0.46 5.14
N THR A 36 4.36 1.69 5.14
CA THR A 36 5.22 2.15 4.03
C THR A 36 6.45 1.27 3.84
N PHE A 37 6.94 0.60 4.89
CA PHE A 37 8.07 -0.32 4.80
C PHE A 37 7.68 -1.64 4.14
N VAL A 38 6.53 -2.23 4.50
CA VAL A 38 6.04 -3.46 3.84
C VAL A 38 5.79 -3.21 2.35
N ALA A 39 5.24 -2.05 1.99
CA ALA A 39 5.08 -1.66 0.59
C ALA A 39 6.42 -1.50 -0.16
N ASN A 40 7.48 -1.13 0.56
CA ASN A 40 8.83 -0.97 0.02
C ASN A 40 9.58 -2.31 -0.11
N THR A 41 9.46 -3.22 0.85
CA THR A 41 10.29 -4.45 0.89
C THR A 41 9.61 -5.68 0.31
N THR A 42 8.28 -5.69 0.22
CA THR A 42 7.51 -6.91 -0.02
C THR A 42 6.55 -6.73 -1.19
N VAL A 43 6.48 -7.74 -2.05
CA VAL A 43 5.45 -7.81 -3.09
C VAL A 43 4.12 -8.17 -2.43
N ASN A 44 3.15 -7.26 -2.49
CA ASN A 44 1.80 -7.50 -2.01
C ASN A 44 0.91 -7.87 -3.20
N ALA A 45 0.05 -8.87 -3.04
CA ALA A 45 -0.80 -9.39 -4.10
C ALA A 45 -2.27 -9.28 -3.72
N THR A 46 -3.13 -9.00 -4.70
CA THR A 46 -4.58 -9.03 -4.57
C THR A 46 -5.18 -9.51 -5.90
N THR A 47 -6.48 -9.84 -5.90
CA THR A 47 -7.17 -10.31 -7.10
C THR A 47 -8.54 -9.65 -7.22
N THR A 48 -9.01 -9.54 -8.45
CA THR A 48 -10.37 -9.13 -8.77
C THR A 48 -10.82 -9.82 -10.06
N ASN A 49 -12.11 -9.76 -10.36
CA ASN A 49 -12.65 -10.35 -11.57
C ASN A 49 -12.98 -9.27 -12.58
N ALA A 50 -12.43 -9.42 -13.79
CA ALA A 50 -12.87 -8.67 -14.95
C ALA A 50 -14.08 -9.38 -15.57
N ASN A 51 -15.26 -8.79 -15.40
CA ASN A 51 -16.50 -9.41 -15.82
C ASN A 51 -16.84 -9.04 -17.26
N VAL A 52 -17.08 -10.06 -18.08
CA VAL A 52 -17.62 -9.92 -19.43
C VAL A 52 -18.98 -10.63 -19.48
N ASN A 53 -20.05 -9.84 -19.48
CA ASN A 53 -21.40 -10.36 -19.27
C ASN A 53 -22.21 -10.34 -20.57
N CYS A 54 -22.22 -11.46 -21.28
CA CYS A 54 -22.91 -11.61 -22.57
C CYS A 54 -24.35 -12.14 -22.42
N GLY A 55 -24.84 -12.29 -21.18
CA GLY A 55 -26.21 -12.69 -20.89
C GLY A 55 -26.42 -14.20 -20.82
N SER A 56 -27.60 -14.66 -21.23
CA SER A 56 -27.99 -16.07 -21.21
C SER A 56 -27.47 -16.81 -22.44
N GLY A 57 -26.92 -18.00 -22.23
CA GLY A 57 -26.57 -18.93 -23.30
C GLY A 57 -26.46 -20.36 -22.75
N SER A 58 -25.74 -21.23 -23.45
CA SER A 58 -25.45 -22.58 -22.98
C SER A 58 -23.95 -22.83 -23.11
N ALA A 59 -23.36 -23.67 -22.25
CA ALA A 59 -21.94 -24.02 -22.39
C ALA A 59 -21.61 -24.67 -23.75
N LEU A 60 -22.62 -25.25 -24.42
CA LEU A 60 -22.50 -25.80 -25.77
C LEU A 60 -22.29 -24.74 -26.86
N SER A 61 -22.68 -23.48 -26.63
CA SER A 61 -22.35 -22.37 -27.55
C SER A 61 -20.85 -22.07 -27.56
N LEU A 62 -20.15 -22.41 -26.47
CA LEU A 62 -18.72 -22.20 -26.32
C LEU A 62 -17.86 -23.20 -27.10
N LEU A 63 -18.44 -24.26 -27.67
CA LEU A 63 -17.75 -25.21 -28.55
C LEU A 63 -17.40 -24.61 -29.93
N GLY A 64 -17.94 -23.44 -30.26
CA GLY A 64 -17.51 -22.65 -31.43
C GLY A 64 -16.24 -21.84 -31.18
N ASN A 65 -15.86 -20.99 -32.14
CA ASN A 65 -14.71 -20.08 -32.03
C ASN A 65 -15.04 -18.87 -31.13
N ASN A 66 -14.87 -19.04 -29.81
CA ASN A 66 -15.15 -18.04 -28.80
C ASN A 66 -13.85 -17.45 -28.27
N GLN A 67 -13.79 -16.13 -28.18
CA GLN A 67 -12.58 -15.44 -27.76
C GLN A 67 -12.91 -14.19 -26.95
N ILE A 68 -12.24 -14.03 -25.81
CA ILE A 68 -12.16 -12.77 -25.08
C ILE A 68 -10.70 -12.34 -25.04
N THR A 69 -10.43 -11.11 -25.42
CA THR A 69 -9.07 -10.56 -25.50
C THR A 69 -8.94 -9.39 -24.56
N PHE A 70 -7.97 -9.44 -23.65
CA PHE A 70 -7.65 -8.36 -22.73
C PHE A 70 -6.38 -7.64 -23.16
N GLN A 71 -6.40 -6.31 -23.14
CA GLN A 71 -5.22 -5.48 -23.32
C GLN A 71 -5.28 -4.30 -22.37
N LEU A 72 -4.20 -4.04 -21.64
CA LEU A 72 -4.11 -2.83 -20.83
C LEU A 72 -3.75 -1.65 -21.76
N THR A 73 -4.66 -0.68 -21.91
CA THR A 73 -4.46 0.44 -22.84
C THR A 73 -4.09 1.74 -22.14
N GLY A 74 -4.35 1.85 -20.84
CA GLY A 74 -3.94 3.02 -20.06
C GLY A 74 -4.22 2.89 -18.57
N ALA A 75 -3.83 3.91 -17.82
CA ALA A 75 -4.16 4.06 -16.42
C ALA A 75 -4.27 5.55 -16.08
N THR A 76 -4.98 5.89 -14.99
CA THR A 76 -5.08 7.30 -14.53
C THR A 76 -3.74 7.88 -14.12
N ASN A 77 -2.83 7.05 -13.63
CA ASN A 77 -1.45 7.40 -13.30
C ASN A 77 -0.53 6.32 -13.85
N VAL A 78 0.58 6.71 -14.46
CA VAL A 78 1.50 5.81 -15.17
C VAL A 78 2.93 6.01 -14.70
N SER A 79 3.68 4.91 -14.58
CA SER A 79 5.13 4.90 -14.41
C SER A 79 5.73 3.92 -15.41
N GLY A 80 6.43 4.44 -16.43
CA GLY A 80 6.87 3.65 -17.58
C GLY A 80 5.68 3.03 -18.31
N THR A 81 5.62 1.71 -18.39
CA THR A 81 4.53 0.95 -19.04
C THR A 81 3.53 0.35 -18.03
N ARG A 82 3.57 0.78 -16.75
CA ARG A 82 2.68 0.28 -15.70
C ARG A 82 1.76 1.36 -15.17
N GLY A 83 0.58 0.96 -14.72
CA GLY A 83 -0.22 1.81 -13.84
C GLY A 83 0.49 1.98 -12.49
N THR A 84 0.35 3.16 -11.89
CA THR A 84 0.97 3.45 -10.59
C THR A 84 -0.04 3.98 -9.60
N LEU A 85 -0.07 3.39 -8.41
CA LEU A 85 -0.82 3.90 -7.28
C LEU A 85 -0.25 5.26 -6.87
N LYS A 86 -1.12 6.27 -6.78
CA LYS A 86 -0.76 7.65 -6.41
C LYS A 86 -1.81 8.23 -5.46
N ARG A 87 -1.41 9.14 -4.58
CA ARG A 87 -2.37 9.88 -3.74
C ARG A 87 -3.15 10.88 -4.60
N SER A 88 -4.43 11.06 -4.28
CA SER A 88 -5.27 12.02 -5.01
C SER A 88 -4.70 13.44 -4.87
N GLY A 89 -4.55 14.13 -6.00
CA GLY A 89 -4.01 15.50 -6.05
C GLY A 89 -2.49 15.62 -5.84
N ASP A 90 -1.78 14.52 -5.59
CA ASP A 90 -0.33 14.53 -5.43
C ASP A 90 0.34 14.51 -6.82
N THR A 91 1.29 15.42 -7.07
CA THR A 91 2.14 15.42 -8.28
C THR A 91 3.58 14.98 -7.98
N GLY A 92 3.87 14.66 -6.72
CA GLY A 92 5.18 14.28 -6.22
C GLY A 92 5.65 12.90 -6.65
N SER A 93 6.78 12.49 -6.07
CA SER A 93 7.48 11.24 -6.38
C SER A 93 6.94 10.00 -5.68
N ASP A 94 5.92 10.15 -4.82
CA ASP A 94 5.32 9.04 -4.08
C ASP A 94 4.44 8.18 -5.00
N ASN A 95 5.06 7.17 -5.62
CA ASN A 95 4.44 6.32 -6.62
C ASN A 95 4.67 4.85 -6.26
N VAL A 96 3.63 4.01 -6.33
CA VAL A 96 3.75 2.56 -6.13
C VAL A 96 3.28 1.85 -7.40
N PRO A 97 4.18 1.43 -8.30
CA PRO A 97 3.81 0.73 -9.52
C PRO A 97 3.07 -0.57 -9.24
N VAL A 98 2.08 -0.89 -10.08
CA VAL A 98 1.29 -2.12 -9.98
C VAL A 98 1.43 -2.92 -11.27
N ARG A 99 1.68 -4.22 -11.12
CA ARG A 99 1.58 -5.20 -12.20
C ARG A 99 0.16 -5.73 -12.27
N LEU A 100 -0.40 -5.78 -13.48
CA LEU A 100 -1.65 -6.47 -13.78
C LEU A 100 -1.32 -7.75 -14.55
N CYS A 101 -1.75 -8.90 -14.06
CA CYS A 101 -1.37 -10.20 -14.60
C CYS A 101 -2.60 -11.07 -14.85
N THR A 102 -2.51 -11.98 -15.82
CA THR A 102 -3.59 -12.91 -16.19
C THR A 102 -3.51 -14.25 -15.46
N ASP A 103 -2.43 -14.49 -14.70
CA ASP A 103 -2.22 -15.68 -13.89
C ASP A 103 -1.71 -15.33 -12.49
N SER A 104 -1.93 -16.26 -11.54
CA SER A 104 -1.62 -16.06 -10.13
C SER A 104 -0.12 -15.97 -9.85
N ALA A 105 0.74 -16.57 -10.68
CA ALA A 105 2.19 -16.46 -10.58
C ALA A 105 2.73 -15.16 -11.21
N CYS A 106 1.89 -14.45 -11.97
CA CYS A 106 2.25 -13.29 -12.78
C CYS A 106 3.33 -13.60 -13.83
N ALA A 107 3.23 -14.75 -14.50
CA ALA A 107 4.08 -15.08 -15.64
C ALA A 107 3.72 -14.21 -16.87
N SER A 108 2.43 -13.91 -17.05
CA SER A 108 1.90 -13.04 -18.09
C SER A 108 1.43 -11.70 -17.52
N GLU A 109 2.25 -10.66 -17.71
CA GLU A 109 1.92 -9.29 -17.31
C GLU A 109 1.31 -8.50 -18.49
N LEU A 110 0.18 -7.84 -18.24
CA LEU A 110 -0.41 -6.86 -19.14
C LEU A 110 0.21 -5.49 -18.85
N THR A 111 1.07 -5.02 -19.75
CA THR A 111 1.64 -3.67 -19.71
C THR A 111 0.82 -2.72 -20.59
N ILE A 112 0.87 -1.42 -20.27
CA ILE A 112 0.18 -0.37 -21.03
C ILE A 112 0.72 -0.33 -22.45
N GLY A 113 -0.17 -0.53 -23.44
CA GLY A 113 0.20 -0.60 -24.86
C GLY A 113 0.96 -1.88 -25.24
N GLY A 114 1.07 -2.84 -24.31
CA GLY A 114 1.72 -4.12 -24.53
C GLY A 114 0.87 -5.12 -25.33
N ALA A 115 1.38 -6.35 -25.44
CA ALA A 115 0.67 -7.44 -26.10
C ALA A 115 -0.66 -7.75 -25.41
N ALA A 116 -1.68 -8.06 -26.20
CA ALA A 116 -2.96 -8.52 -25.68
C ALA A 116 -2.88 -10.00 -25.25
N TYR A 117 -3.66 -10.37 -24.24
CA TYR A 117 -3.83 -11.75 -23.80
C TYR A 117 -5.18 -12.30 -24.24
N VAL A 118 -5.16 -13.48 -24.83
CA VAL A 118 -6.32 -14.10 -25.47
C VAL A 118 -6.82 -15.29 -24.64
N TYR A 119 -8.04 -15.19 -24.15
CA TYR A 119 -8.79 -16.30 -23.57
C TYR A 119 -9.61 -16.99 -24.67
N GLY A 120 -9.20 -18.19 -25.04
CA GLY A 120 -9.92 -19.03 -26.01
C GLY A 120 -11.04 -19.86 -25.37
N SER A 121 -11.80 -20.54 -26.23
CA SER A 121 -12.99 -21.33 -25.87
C SER A 121 -12.81 -22.24 -24.65
N GLN A 122 -11.72 -22.99 -24.56
CA GLN A 122 -11.51 -23.94 -23.44
C GLN A 122 -11.50 -23.26 -22.07
N THR A 123 -10.85 -22.10 -21.97
CA THR A 123 -10.83 -21.32 -20.73
C THR A 123 -12.20 -20.74 -20.43
N LEU A 124 -12.90 -20.26 -21.46
CA LEU A 124 -14.26 -19.71 -21.32
C LEU A 124 -15.28 -20.77 -20.90
N VAL A 125 -15.18 -22.00 -21.40
CA VAL A 125 -16.00 -23.15 -20.98
C VAL A 125 -15.80 -23.44 -19.49
N ASN A 126 -14.55 -23.46 -19.03
CA ASN A 126 -14.25 -23.69 -17.61
C ASN A 126 -14.81 -22.58 -16.71
N LEU A 127 -14.83 -21.34 -17.19
CA LEU A 127 -15.37 -20.19 -16.45
C LEU A 127 -16.90 -20.13 -16.45
N ALA A 128 -17.55 -20.50 -17.56
CA ALA A 128 -19.01 -20.52 -17.68
C ALA A 128 -19.68 -21.59 -16.81
N GLY A 129 -18.93 -22.62 -16.42
CA GLY A 129 -19.41 -23.74 -15.61
C GLY A 129 -20.46 -24.60 -16.32
N VAL A 130 -20.92 -25.66 -15.63
CA VAL A 130 -21.85 -26.67 -16.18
C VAL A 130 -23.25 -26.10 -16.48
N LEU A 131 -23.61 -24.98 -15.85
CA LEU A 131 -24.93 -24.35 -15.99
C LEU A 131 -25.04 -23.37 -17.18
N GLY A 132 -23.95 -23.10 -17.91
CA GLY A 132 -24.01 -22.47 -19.23
C GLY A 132 -24.24 -20.96 -19.28
N SER A 133 -24.01 -20.23 -18.19
CA SER A 133 -24.05 -18.75 -18.21
C SER A 133 -22.92 -18.19 -19.09
N LEU A 134 -23.21 -17.20 -19.94
CA LEU A 134 -22.20 -16.49 -20.75
C LEU A 134 -21.71 -15.21 -20.05
N ASN A 135 -21.73 -15.23 -18.72
CA ASN A 135 -21.13 -14.22 -17.88
C ASN A 135 -19.80 -14.75 -17.36
N PHE A 136 -18.70 -14.21 -17.89
CA PHE A 136 -17.35 -14.65 -17.60
C PHE A 136 -16.74 -13.76 -16.52
N ALA A 137 -16.59 -14.31 -15.31
CA ALA A 137 -15.81 -13.69 -14.24
C ALA A 137 -14.34 -14.10 -14.40
N ILE A 138 -13.57 -13.33 -15.17
CA ILE A 138 -12.18 -13.67 -15.49
C ILE A 138 -11.27 -13.12 -14.39
N PRO A 139 -10.58 -13.96 -13.60
CA PRO A 139 -9.71 -13.47 -12.53
C PRO A 139 -8.49 -12.77 -13.14
N VAL A 140 -8.20 -11.59 -12.63
CA VAL A 140 -6.96 -10.87 -12.87
C VAL A 140 -6.24 -10.66 -11.54
N TYR A 141 -4.91 -10.65 -11.61
CA TYR A 141 -4.05 -10.64 -10.44
C TYR A 141 -3.25 -9.35 -10.42
N LEU A 142 -3.23 -8.68 -9.28
CA LEU A 142 -2.52 -7.42 -9.10
C LEU A 142 -1.40 -7.60 -8.09
N ARG A 143 -0.24 -7.04 -8.40
CA ARG A 143 0.95 -7.10 -7.53
C ARG A 143 1.61 -5.74 -7.42
N THR A 144 2.00 -5.32 -6.22
CA THR A 144 2.84 -4.13 -6.03
C THR A 144 4.28 -4.41 -6.46
N VAL A 145 5.01 -3.35 -6.82
CA VAL A 145 6.44 -3.42 -7.09
C VAL A 145 7.23 -2.82 -5.91
N PRO A 146 8.12 -3.58 -5.24
CA PRO A 146 8.92 -3.10 -4.12
C PRO A 146 10.00 -2.09 -4.58
N GLY A 147 10.67 -1.45 -3.62
CA GLY A 147 11.74 -0.46 -3.82
C GLY A 147 11.28 0.99 -3.78
N GLN A 148 10.00 1.25 -3.49
CA GLN A 148 9.45 2.60 -3.45
C GLN A 148 9.49 3.18 -2.05
N VAL A 149 10.11 4.36 -1.90
CA VAL A 149 10.11 5.13 -0.66
C VAL A 149 9.03 6.21 -0.74
N VAL A 150 7.88 5.91 -0.13
CA VAL A 150 6.68 6.74 -0.19
C VAL A 150 6.21 7.15 1.20
N ALA A 151 5.51 8.27 1.31
CA ALA A 151 4.88 8.69 2.55
C ALA A 151 3.57 7.91 2.82
N ALA A 152 3.06 8.00 4.04
CA ALA A 152 1.75 7.44 4.36
C ALA A 152 0.62 8.18 3.63
N GLY A 153 -0.49 7.49 3.41
CA GLY A 153 -1.68 8.03 2.78
C GLY A 153 -2.52 6.98 2.06
N THR A 154 -3.61 7.43 1.45
CA THR A 154 -4.45 6.59 0.59
C THR A 154 -4.05 6.74 -0.86
N TYR A 155 -3.70 5.64 -1.49
CA TYR A 155 -3.23 5.58 -2.87
C TYR A 155 -4.27 4.89 -3.75
N GLN A 156 -4.41 5.40 -4.98
CA GLN A 156 -5.36 4.86 -5.95
C GLN A 156 -4.81 4.94 -7.38
N VAL A 157 -5.24 3.98 -8.21
CA VAL A 157 -5.09 4.02 -9.66
C VAL A 157 -6.29 3.34 -10.30
N THR A 158 -6.76 3.86 -11.44
CA THR A 158 -7.71 3.14 -12.29
C THR A 158 -6.98 2.65 -13.53
N LEU A 159 -6.95 1.33 -13.72
CA LEU A 159 -6.41 0.67 -14.91
C LEU A 159 -7.52 0.54 -15.95
N ASN A 160 -7.26 0.99 -17.18
CA ASN A 160 -8.22 0.93 -18.27
C ASN A 160 -7.91 -0.30 -19.13
N MET A 161 -8.61 -1.40 -18.87
CA MET A 161 -8.43 -2.63 -19.61
C MET A 161 -9.39 -2.68 -20.79
N ALA A 162 -8.84 -2.59 -22.01
CA ALA A 162 -9.62 -2.82 -23.21
C ALA A 162 -9.95 -4.31 -23.32
N VAL A 163 -11.21 -4.56 -23.68
CA VAL A 163 -11.75 -5.90 -23.90
C VAL A 163 -12.35 -5.94 -25.29
N THR A 164 -11.94 -6.92 -26.07
CA THR A 164 -12.61 -7.30 -27.31
C THR A 164 -13.15 -8.71 -27.13
N TYR A 165 -14.42 -8.92 -27.44
CA TYR A 165 -15.08 -10.21 -27.26
C TYR A 165 -15.76 -10.66 -28.55
N ARG A 166 -15.71 -11.96 -28.78
CA ARG A 166 -16.47 -12.70 -29.78
C ARG A 166 -17.04 -13.92 -29.08
N VAL A 167 -18.33 -13.89 -28.77
CA VAL A 167 -19.00 -14.93 -27.99
C VAL A 167 -20.24 -15.40 -28.73
N CYS A 168 -20.33 -16.71 -28.94
CA CYS A 168 -21.49 -17.36 -29.48
C CYS A 168 -22.56 -17.51 -28.40
N THR A 169 -23.76 -17.01 -28.67
CA THR A 169 -24.88 -17.02 -27.72
C THR A 169 -25.92 -18.10 -28.01
N SER A 170 -25.82 -18.77 -29.16
CA SER A 170 -26.70 -19.87 -29.60
C SER A 170 -25.93 -21.18 -29.79
N VAL A 171 -26.65 -22.24 -30.16
CA VAL A 171 -26.04 -23.55 -30.45
C VAL A 171 -25.08 -23.42 -31.63
N SER A 172 -23.87 -23.95 -31.47
CA SER A 172 -22.91 -24.11 -32.56
C SER A 172 -23.14 -25.44 -33.27
N VAL A 173 -23.30 -25.42 -34.60
CA VAL A 173 -23.40 -26.64 -35.43
C VAL A 173 -22.32 -26.56 -36.50
N GLY A 174 -21.41 -27.53 -36.54
CA GLY A 174 -20.32 -27.54 -37.51
C GLY A 174 -19.36 -26.34 -37.40
N ASN A 175 -19.12 -25.83 -36.18
CA ASN A 175 -18.29 -24.64 -35.90
C ASN A 175 -18.86 -23.30 -36.42
N VAL A 176 -20.13 -23.27 -36.83
CA VAL A 176 -20.84 -22.05 -37.23
C VAL A 176 -21.72 -21.58 -36.06
N CYS A 177 -21.55 -20.31 -35.66
CA CYS A 177 -22.41 -19.67 -34.66
C CYS A 177 -23.58 -18.96 -35.33
N LEU A 178 -24.81 -19.29 -34.94
CA LEU A 178 -26.02 -18.67 -35.52
C LEU A 178 -26.29 -17.27 -34.96
N SER A 179 -25.81 -16.98 -33.76
CA SER A 179 -25.93 -15.67 -33.11
C SER A 179 -24.65 -15.34 -32.33
N GLU A 180 -23.81 -14.53 -32.93
CA GLU A 180 -22.56 -14.07 -32.34
C GLU A 180 -22.75 -12.68 -31.72
N GLN A 181 -22.30 -12.51 -30.49
CA GLN A 181 -22.06 -11.20 -29.90
C GLN A 181 -20.59 -10.86 -30.09
N ASN A 182 -20.34 -9.82 -30.89
CA ASN A 182 -19.03 -9.25 -31.09
C ASN A 182 -19.06 -7.78 -30.71
N GLY A 183 -18.05 -7.34 -29.97
CA GLY A 183 -17.93 -5.96 -29.55
C GLY A 183 -16.63 -5.71 -28.81
N SER A 184 -16.44 -4.44 -28.46
CA SER A 184 -15.33 -4.00 -27.64
C SER A 184 -15.77 -2.95 -26.63
N GLY A 185 -14.96 -2.78 -25.59
CA GLY A 185 -15.15 -1.73 -24.60
C GLY A 185 -14.02 -1.76 -23.59
N VAL A 186 -14.23 -1.08 -22.46
CA VAL A 186 -13.21 -0.93 -21.42
C VAL A 186 -13.80 -1.35 -20.08
N ILE A 187 -13.07 -2.21 -19.36
CA ILE A 187 -13.30 -2.48 -17.95
C ILE A 187 -12.36 -1.58 -17.15
N PRO A 188 -12.86 -0.53 -16.48
CA PRO A 188 -12.06 0.23 -15.53
C PRO A 188 -11.88 -0.61 -14.25
N ILE A 189 -10.62 -0.83 -13.86
CA ILE A 189 -10.25 -1.53 -12.63
C ILE A 189 -9.66 -0.53 -11.66
N THR A 190 -10.41 -0.18 -10.62
CA THR A 190 -9.93 0.74 -9.59
C THR A 190 -9.20 -0.04 -8.49
N VAL A 191 -7.94 0.29 -8.28
CA VAL A 191 -7.03 -0.36 -7.34
C VAL A 191 -6.70 0.63 -6.22
N THR A 192 -6.76 0.17 -4.97
CA THR A 192 -6.51 1.00 -3.79
C THR A 192 -5.50 0.37 -2.83
N ALA A 193 -4.81 1.21 -2.07
CA ALA A 193 -3.98 0.81 -0.93
C ALA A 193 -3.95 1.93 0.11
N THR A 194 -3.98 1.57 1.39
CA THR A 194 -3.78 2.53 2.50
C THR A 194 -2.41 2.28 3.12
N LEU A 195 -1.49 3.21 2.90
CA LEU A 195 -0.15 3.14 3.47
C LEU A 195 -0.09 3.87 4.80
N THR A 196 0.32 3.19 5.87
CA THR A 196 0.40 3.77 7.23
C THR A 196 1.82 4.11 7.62
N ASN A 197 1.95 5.10 8.51
CA ASN A 197 3.23 5.42 9.14
C ASN A 197 3.71 4.25 10.00
N ASP A 198 5.02 4.08 10.06
CA ASP A 198 5.70 3.04 10.81
C ASP A 198 7.13 3.50 11.12
N CYS A 199 7.76 2.87 12.11
CA CYS A 199 9.14 3.10 12.51
C CYS A 199 9.78 1.76 12.84
N THR A 200 10.70 1.29 11.99
CA THR A 200 11.20 -0.09 12.07
C THR A 200 12.45 -0.23 12.93
N THR A 201 13.21 0.85 13.11
CA THR A 201 14.53 0.76 13.76
C THR A 201 14.77 1.95 14.66
N ILE A 202 15.12 1.67 15.92
CA ILE A 202 15.67 2.62 16.88
C ILE A 202 17.07 2.14 17.24
N THR A 203 18.09 2.92 16.90
CA THR A 203 19.48 2.66 17.31
C THR A 203 19.83 3.58 18.46
N SER A 204 19.90 3.03 19.68
CA SER A 204 20.26 3.74 20.90
C SER A 204 21.54 3.14 21.51
N PRO A 205 22.70 3.81 21.42
CA PRO A 205 23.93 3.33 22.03
C PRO A 205 23.87 3.35 23.56
N ASN A 206 24.63 2.45 24.21
CA ASN A 206 24.80 2.45 25.65
C ASN A 206 25.58 3.70 26.10
N ILE A 207 25.12 4.31 27.19
CA ILE A 207 25.81 5.41 27.87
C ILE A 207 26.76 4.82 28.90
N SER A 208 28.04 5.23 28.86
CA SER A 208 29.01 4.91 29.90
C SER A 208 29.66 6.19 30.40
N PHE A 209 29.44 6.51 31.67
CA PHE A 209 30.07 7.66 32.34
C PHE A 209 31.52 7.40 32.77
N GLY A 210 31.98 6.15 32.67
CA GLY A 210 33.28 5.73 33.21
C GLY A 210 33.28 5.67 34.74
N SER A 211 34.43 5.98 35.34
CA SER A 211 34.64 5.94 36.79
C SER A 211 35.14 7.29 37.28
N ALA A 212 34.64 7.75 38.43
CA ALA A 212 35.12 8.95 39.09
C ALA A 212 34.98 8.83 40.62
N PRO A 213 35.86 9.47 41.41
CA PRO A 213 35.81 9.40 42.87
C PRO A 213 34.69 10.25 43.48
N LEU A 214 34.24 11.29 42.77
CA LEU A 214 33.21 12.24 43.21
C LEU A 214 32.20 12.46 42.08
N VAL A 215 30.95 12.75 42.44
CA VAL A 215 29.87 13.00 41.47
C VAL A 215 30.18 14.17 40.54
N GLY A 216 30.92 15.18 41.01
CA GLY A 216 31.34 16.35 40.22
C GLY A 216 32.48 16.08 39.22
N SER A 217 33.12 14.90 39.28
CA SER A 217 34.28 14.56 38.44
C SER A 217 33.90 13.69 37.22
N PHE A 218 32.64 13.29 37.09
CA PHE A 218 32.17 12.58 35.90
C PHE A 218 32.04 13.53 34.71
N SER A 219 32.63 13.13 33.58
CA SER A 219 32.45 13.83 32.31
C SER A 219 31.05 13.60 31.74
N ALA A 220 30.51 14.60 31.05
CA ALA A 220 29.31 14.44 30.26
C ALA A 220 29.56 13.50 29.08
N VAL A 221 28.54 12.71 28.71
CA VAL A 221 28.59 11.79 27.57
C VAL A 221 27.67 12.33 26.48
N SER A 222 28.20 12.56 25.28
CA SER A 222 27.41 13.01 24.13
C SER A 222 27.31 11.89 23.10
N GLN A 223 26.09 11.56 22.71
CA GLN A 223 25.78 10.47 21.77
C GLN A 223 24.55 10.82 20.93
N THR A 224 24.13 9.92 20.05
CA THR A 224 22.99 10.11 19.14
C THR A 224 22.09 8.89 19.17
N ILE A 225 20.77 9.11 19.26
CA ILE A 225 19.77 8.08 18.94
C ILE A 225 19.34 8.29 17.50
N ASN A 226 19.37 7.24 16.68
CA ASN A 226 18.87 7.28 15.31
C ASN A 226 17.54 6.52 15.21
N VAL A 227 16.57 7.12 14.54
CA VAL A 227 15.24 6.54 14.34
C VAL A 227 14.91 6.51 12.85
N LEU A 228 14.60 5.32 12.33
CA LEU A 228 14.15 5.10 10.96
C LEU A 228 12.62 5.01 10.91
N CYS A 229 11.97 5.97 10.27
CA CYS A 229 10.50 6.02 10.14
C CYS A 229 10.07 6.34 8.71
N SER A 230 8.77 6.17 8.44
CA SER A 230 8.13 6.51 7.18
C SER A 230 8.47 7.92 6.71
N LYS A 231 8.67 8.07 5.40
CA LYS A 231 8.96 9.36 4.73
C LYS A 231 7.91 10.39 5.12
N GLY A 232 8.37 11.57 5.55
CA GLY A 232 7.49 12.69 5.88
C GLY A 232 6.64 12.51 7.15
N SER A 233 6.81 11.41 7.89
CA SER A 233 6.08 11.21 9.15
C SER A 233 6.53 12.19 10.24
N THR A 234 5.55 12.70 10.99
CA THR A 234 5.75 13.48 12.21
C THR A 234 5.53 12.58 13.40
N TYR A 235 6.46 12.57 14.35
CA TYR A 235 6.39 11.77 15.56
C TYR A 235 7.21 12.43 16.66
N THR A 236 7.07 11.93 17.89
CA THR A 236 7.86 12.36 19.04
C THR A 236 8.59 11.18 19.65
N VAL A 237 9.85 11.39 20.02
CA VAL A 237 10.68 10.41 20.71
C VAL A 237 10.69 10.72 22.20
N GLY A 238 10.30 9.75 23.02
CA GLY A 238 10.31 9.82 24.47
C GLY A 238 11.44 8.99 25.07
N LEU A 239 11.90 9.42 26.24
CA LEU A 239 12.77 8.63 27.11
C LEU A 239 12.06 8.46 28.46
N SER A 240 11.88 7.21 28.88
CA SER A 240 11.36 6.89 30.23
C SER A 240 12.27 7.45 31.34
N ASN A 241 11.79 7.44 32.58
CA ASN A 241 12.59 7.88 33.74
C ASN A 241 13.53 6.78 34.29
N GLY A 242 13.82 5.76 33.49
CA GLY A 242 14.64 4.62 33.90
C GLY A 242 13.86 3.59 34.72
N SER A 243 14.56 2.55 35.16
CA SER A 243 14.04 1.49 36.03
C SER A 243 13.92 1.93 37.49
N TYR A 244 14.54 3.07 37.82
CA TYR A 244 14.85 3.50 39.17
C TYR A 244 14.56 4.99 39.42
N PRO A 245 13.41 5.52 38.98
CA PRO A 245 13.12 6.94 39.12
C PRO A 245 12.90 7.33 40.59
N VAL A 246 13.41 8.50 40.96
CA VAL A 246 13.09 9.16 42.24
C VAL A 246 12.56 10.55 41.91
N SER A 247 11.28 10.81 42.20
CA SER A 247 10.61 12.07 41.86
C SER A 247 10.82 12.47 40.38
N SER A 248 10.71 11.48 39.47
CA SER A 248 10.93 11.59 38.02
C SER A 248 12.38 11.80 37.56
N VAL A 249 13.35 11.96 38.47
CA VAL A 249 14.78 12.00 38.13
C VAL A 249 15.28 10.58 37.90
N ARG A 250 16.07 10.39 36.84
CA ARG A 250 16.67 9.08 36.53
C ARG A 250 17.78 8.75 37.53
N ASN A 251 17.87 7.50 37.94
CA ASN A 251 18.93 7.04 38.82
C ASN A 251 19.49 5.72 38.33
N MET A 252 20.82 5.61 38.31
CA MET A 252 21.45 4.31 38.28
C MET A 252 21.47 3.72 39.70
N ALA A 253 21.38 2.40 39.81
CA ALA A 253 21.30 1.71 41.09
C ALA A 253 22.50 0.79 41.33
N SER A 254 22.93 0.72 42.58
CA SER A 254 23.85 -0.30 43.10
C SER A 254 23.29 -0.81 44.42
N GLY A 255 22.54 -1.91 44.37
CA GLY A 255 21.67 -2.32 45.50
C GLY A 255 20.63 -1.24 45.81
N THR A 256 20.62 -0.75 47.05
CA THR A 256 19.74 0.35 47.48
C THR A 256 20.28 1.74 47.15
N ASN A 257 21.57 1.84 46.80
CA ASN A 257 22.23 3.12 46.54
C ASN A 257 21.83 3.67 45.17
N ARG A 258 21.75 5.00 45.06
CA ARG A 258 21.32 5.71 43.85
C ARG A 258 22.39 6.70 43.41
N LEU A 259 22.59 6.77 42.10
CA LEU A 259 23.39 7.77 41.43
C LEU A 259 22.51 8.48 40.39
N SER A 260 22.09 9.70 40.72
CA SER A 260 21.19 10.52 39.90
C SER A 260 21.90 10.98 38.63
N TYR A 261 21.21 10.91 37.50
CA TYR A 261 21.69 11.41 36.22
C TYR A 261 20.53 11.93 35.39
N GLU A 262 20.83 12.68 34.33
CA GLU A 262 19.82 13.10 33.37
C GLU A 262 20.35 13.09 31.93
N ILE A 263 19.40 13.02 30.99
CA ILE A 263 19.64 13.07 29.55
C ILE A 263 18.98 14.33 28.99
N TYR A 264 19.78 15.16 28.33
CA TYR A 264 19.37 16.45 27.80
C TYR A 264 19.42 16.47 26.27
N LYS A 265 18.54 17.28 25.67
CA LYS A 265 18.47 17.47 24.21
C LYS A 265 19.68 18.26 23.71
N GLY A 266 20.45 17.70 22.79
CA GLY A 266 21.68 18.31 22.28
C GLY A 266 22.63 18.66 23.41
N THR A 267 23.20 19.87 23.35
CA THR A 267 24.06 20.45 24.40
C THR A 267 23.30 21.32 25.41
N THR A 268 21.97 21.37 25.33
CA THR A 268 21.12 22.27 26.11
C THR A 268 20.89 21.76 27.54
N SER A 269 20.12 22.52 28.34
CA SER A 269 19.57 22.08 29.63
C SER A 269 18.13 21.53 29.51
N ASN A 270 17.58 21.41 28.30
CA ASN A 270 16.23 20.88 28.11
C ASN A 270 16.24 19.37 28.34
N ARG A 271 15.54 18.92 29.39
CA ARG A 271 15.40 17.50 29.71
C ARG A 271 14.73 16.76 28.55
N TRP A 272 15.26 15.59 28.21
CA TRP A 272 14.61 14.65 27.31
C TRP A 272 13.88 13.58 28.13
N GLY A 273 12.56 13.59 28.07
CA GLY A 273 11.70 12.84 28.97
C GLY A 273 10.53 12.17 28.27
N THR A 274 9.56 11.72 29.06
CA THR A 274 8.49 10.82 28.61
C THR A 274 7.25 11.55 28.07
N SER A 275 7.01 12.80 28.48
CA SER A 275 5.75 13.51 28.22
C SER A 275 5.94 14.98 27.84
N GLY A 276 4.91 15.56 27.19
CA GLY A 276 4.85 16.99 26.89
C GLY A 276 6.05 17.50 26.10
N THR A 277 6.56 18.66 26.48
CA THR A 277 7.71 19.32 25.84
C THR A 277 9.04 18.63 26.09
N GLU A 278 9.10 17.65 27.01
CA GLU A 278 10.30 16.84 27.23
C GLU A 278 10.48 15.78 26.16
N ARG A 279 9.42 15.33 25.49
CA ARG A 279 9.54 14.50 24.28
C ARG A 279 10.18 15.31 23.15
N TRP A 280 10.88 14.65 22.24
CA TRP A 280 11.57 15.33 21.15
C TRP A 280 10.84 15.12 19.82
N SER A 281 10.29 16.19 19.25
CA SER A 281 9.66 16.16 17.93
C SER A 281 10.65 15.83 16.81
N SER A 282 10.24 14.95 15.90
CA SER A 282 10.97 14.60 14.69
C SER A 282 11.18 15.80 13.76
N THR A 283 10.32 16.82 13.80
CA THR A 283 10.49 18.07 13.02
C THR A 283 11.69 18.89 13.47
N THR A 284 12.17 18.66 14.68
CA THR A 284 13.31 19.36 15.30
C THR A 284 14.48 18.39 15.57
N SER A 285 14.54 17.27 14.86
CA SER A 285 15.65 16.31 14.92
C SER A 285 16.97 17.00 14.59
N THR A 286 18.08 16.52 15.17
CA THR A 286 19.41 17.11 14.95
C THR A 286 19.96 16.83 13.56
N ALA A 287 19.60 15.68 12.97
CA ALA A 287 20.03 15.29 11.64
C ALA A 287 18.92 14.56 10.89
N VAL A 288 18.95 14.61 9.56
CA VAL A 288 18.04 13.88 8.67
C VAL A 288 18.88 13.28 7.54
N SER A 289 18.68 12.00 7.24
CA SER A 289 19.34 11.34 6.10
C SER A 289 18.83 11.89 4.77
N ALA A 290 19.61 11.69 3.69
CA ALA A 290 19.28 12.21 2.36
C ALA A 290 17.95 11.67 1.80
N ASP A 291 17.57 10.45 2.16
CA ASP A 291 16.28 9.83 1.82
C ASP A 291 15.11 10.31 2.69
N GLY A 292 15.38 11.09 3.74
CA GLY A 292 14.38 11.63 4.66
C GLY A 292 13.79 10.62 5.65
N LEU A 293 14.31 9.40 5.72
CA LEU A 293 13.77 8.31 6.55
C LEU A 293 14.39 8.24 7.95
N THR A 294 15.71 8.45 8.04
CA THR A 294 16.44 8.38 9.30
C THR A 294 16.59 9.76 9.90
N ARG A 295 16.22 9.88 11.18
CA ARG A 295 16.43 11.09 11.97
C ARG A 295 17.34 10.82 13.15
N GLY A 296 18.33 11.68 13.33
CA GLY A 296 19.27 11.64 14.45
C GLY A 296 18.88 12.64 15.54
N PHE A 297 19.00 12.21 16.79
CA PHE A 297 18.72 13.01 17.98
C PHE A 297 19.96 13.00 18.88
N ASN A 298 20.77 14.05 18.77
CA ASN A 298 21.99 14.17 19.56
C ASN A 298 21.61 14.55 21.00
N TYR A 299 22.19 13.89 21.99
CA TYR A 299 21.89 14.17 23.39
C TYR A 299 23.16 14.23 24.21
N THR A 300 23.05 14.86 25.38
CA THR A 300 24.11 14.86 26.39
C THR A 300 23.55 14.28 27.69
N ALA A 301 24.16 13.19 28.15
CA ALA A 301 23.88 12.59 29.45
C ALA A 301 24.88 13.12 30.49
N ARG A 302 24.41 13.38 31.72
CA ARG A 302 25.24 13.92 32.81
C ARG A 302 24.85 13.31 34.15
N ILE A 303 25.83 12.99 34.98
CA ILE A 303 25.62 12.78 36.42
C ILE A 303 25.23 14.12 37.04
N LEU A 304 24.20 14.13 37.89
CA LEU A 304 23.81 15.35 38.60
C LEU A 304 24.82 15.64 39.71
N THR A 305 25.32 16.88 39.78
CA THR A 305 26.39 17.25 40.73
C THR A 305 25.86 17.73 42.08
N THR A 306 24.55 17.94 42.20
CA THR A 306 23.86 18.45 43.40
C THR A 306 23.44 17.35 44.40
N GLN A 307 23.93 16.13 44.22
CA GLN A 307 23.68 14.99 45.12
C GLN A 307 24.89 14.70 46.01
N ALA A 308 24.68 14.02 47.14
CA ALA A 308 25.78 13.45 47.91
C ALA A 308 26.48 12.34 47.11
N THR A 309 27.81 12.24 47.20
CA THR A 309 28.54 11.15 46.55
C THR A 309 28.14 9.81 47.19
N PRO A 310 27.54 8.88 46.45
CA PRO A 310 27.13 7.60 47.00
C PRO A 310 28.36 6.70 47.20
N PRO A 311 28.23 5.56 47.93
CA PRO A 311 29.32 4.62 48.12
C PRO A 311 29.92 4.13 46.80
N ALA A 312 31.19 3.76 46.81
CA ALA A 312 31.86 3.18 45.65
C ALA A 312 31.15 1.89 45.20
N GLY A 313 30.92 1.75 43.89
CA GLY A 313 30.24 0.60 43.31
C GLY A 313 29.93 0.81 41.84
N ASN A 314 29.45 -0.25 41.20
CA ASN A 314 28.95 -0.19 39.82
C ASN A 314 27.46 0.13 39.87
N TYR A 315 27.06 1.18 39.15
CA TYR A 315 25.69 1.66 39.07
C TYR A 315 25.16 1.47 37.66
N SER A 316 23.97 0.90 37.50
CA SER A 316 23.30 0.74 36.20
C SER A 316 21.83 1.14 36.23
N ASP A 317 21.31 1.55 35.08
CA ASP A 317 19.89 1.82 34.84
C ASP A 317 19.51 1.31 33.44
N SER A 318 18.22 1.12 33.18
CA SER A 318 17.67 0.83 31.86
C SER A 318 16.62 1.87 31.51
N VAL A 319 16.86 2.62 30.43
CA VAL A 319 15.95 3.64 29.91
C VAL A 319 15.29 3.12 28.64
N VAL A 320 13.97 3.02 28.67
CA VAL A 320 13.16 2.75 27.49
C VAL A 320 13.08 3.99 26.61
N VAL A 321 13.38 3.82 25.32
CA VAL A 321 13.11 4.78 24.24
C VAL A 321 11.77 4.41 23.61
N ASP A 322 10.86 5.36 23.50
CA ASP A 322 9.55 5.15 22.90
C ASP A 322 9.24 6.18 21.80
N LEU A 323 8.29 5.84 20.94
CA LEU A 323 7.84 6.67 19.82
C LEU A 323 6.32 6.84 19.88
N ALA A 324 5.85 8.03 19.52
CA ALA A 324 4.42 8.31 19.36
C ALA A 324 4.19 9.19 18.13
N PHE A 325 3.24 8.80 17.28
CA PHE A 325 2.76 9.58 16.14
C PHE A 325 1.79 10.68 16.58
#